data_AF-A0A318J8G3-F1
#
_entry.id   AF-A0A318J8G3-F1
#
_cell.length_a   1.000
_cell.length_b   1.000
_cell.length_c   1.000
_cell.angle_alpha   90.00
_cell.angle_beta   90.00
_cell.angle_gamma   90.00
#
_symmetry.space_group_name_H-M   'P 1'
#
loop_
_entity.id
_entity.type
_entity.pdbx_description
1 polymer ?
#
loop_
_entity_poly.entity_id
_entity_poly.type
_entity_poly.pdbx_seq_one_letter_code
_entity_poly.pdbx_strand_id
1 'polypeptide(L)'
;MDNDDIISTLNDLIETSKDGEEGFKVCSEDASGRHPQLKAMLAERGRECAAAAAELQELVRNQGGDPETSSSVSGALHRAWTNIRTAITGNDDETVLNECERGEDVAVKVYRKALEKDLPTHIRLVVERQYQGVLRNHDTIKVLRDQVRAHA
;
A
#
# COMPACT_ATOMS: atom_id res chain seq x y z
N MET A 1 -4.42 23.69 8.02
CA MET A 1 -5.23 22.56 8.51
C MET A 1 -5.26 22.60 10.02
N ASP A 2 -6.36 22.19 10.65
CA ASP A 2 -6.38 21.94 12.09
C ASP A 2 -5.89 20.53 12.43
N ASN A 3 -5.90 20.17 13.71
CA ASN A 3 -5.37 18.88 14.16
C ASN A 3 -6.25 17.70 13.71
N ASP A 4 -7.57 17.89 13.65
CA ASP A 4 -8.51 16.86 13.23
C ASP A 4 -8.33 16.54 11.74
N ASP A 5 -8.11 17.56 10.91
CA ASP A 5 -7.75 17.40 9.50
C ASP A 5 -6.43 16.61 9.32
N ILE A 6 -5.43 16.87 10.17
CA ILE A 6 -4.14 16.18 10.13
C ILE A 6 -4.33 14.71 10.53
N ILE A 7 -5.03 14.46 11.64
CA ILE A 7 -5.32 13.11 12.14
C ILE A 7 -6.08 12.31 11.08
N SER A 8 -7.13 12.89 10.48
CA SER A 8 -7.88 12.24 9.39
C SER A 8 -6.98 11.92 8.20
N THR A 9 -6.10 12.83 7.80
CA THR A 9 -5.17 12.60 6.69
C THR A 9 -4.18 11.47 6.99
N LEU A 10 -3.67 11.40 8.21
CA LEU A 10 -2.76 10.33 8.63
C LEU A 10 -3.49 8.99 8.71
N ASN A 11 -4.74 8.97 9.19
CA ASN A 11 -5.57 7.76 9.23
C ASN A 11 -5.90 7.23 7.83
N ASP A 12 -6.18 8.10 6.84
CA ASP A 12 -6.33 7.68 5.43
C ASP A 12 -5.06 6.96 4.92
N LEU A 13 -3.86 7.45 5.31
CA LEU A 13 -2.59 6.84 4.94
C LEU A 13 -2.30 5.53 5.70
N ILE A 14 -2.72 5.44 6.97
CA ILE A 14 -2.62 4.22 7.78
C ILE A 14 -3.47 3.11 7.18
N GLU A 15 -4.74 3.39 6.85
CA GLU A 15 -5.63 2.42 6.21
C GLU A 15 -5.03 1.93 4.89
N THR A 16 -4.57 2.86 4.05
CA THR A 16 -3.92 2.53 2.76
C THR A 16 -2.69 1.63 2.96
N SER A 17 -1.89 1.90 4.00
CA SER A 17 -0.70 1.11 4.30
C SER A 17 -1.07 -0.28 4.84
N LYS A 18 -2.12 -0.40 5.66
CA LYS A 18 -2.63 -1.69 6.15
C LYS A 18 -3.25 -2.53 5.04
N ASP A 19 -3.96 -1.91 4.11
CA ASP A 19 -4.49 -2.56 2.91
C ASP A 19 -3.35 -3.12 2.05
N GLY A 20 -2.26 -2.34 1.89
CA GLY A 20 -1.05 -2.79 1.23
C GLY A 20 -0.39 -3.98 1.95
N GLU A 21 -0.27 -3.94 3.27
CA GLU A 21 0.28 -5.03 4.08
C GLU A 21 -0.49 -6.34 3.86
N GLU A 22 -1.82 -6.30 3.99
CA GLU A 22 -2.68 -7.47 3.80
C GLU A 22 -2.56 -7.98 2.35
N GLY A 23 -2.56 -7.07 1.38
CA GLY A 23 -2.50 -7.44 -0.04
C GLY A 23 -1.20 -8.05 -0.49
N PHE A 24 -0.08 -7.46 -0.10
CA PHE A 24 1.22 -8.05 -0.40
C PHE A 24 1.41 -9.38 0.29
N LYS A 25 0.88 -9.56 1.50
CA LYS A 25 0.91 -10.85 2.18
C LYS A 25 0.16 -11.91 1.38
N VAL A 26 -1.11 -11.67 1.01
CA VAL A 26 -1.90 -12.65 0.24
C VAL A 26 -1.26 -12.94 -1.11
N CYS A 27 -0.78 -11.92 -1.83
CA CYS A 27 -0.07 -12.10 -3.10
C CYS A 27 1.21 -12.93 -2.92
N SER A 28 1.96 -12.74 -1.82
CA SER A 28 3.17 -13.52 -1.53
C SER A 28 2.87 -14.98 -1.16
N GLU A 29 1.72 -15.25 -0.55
CA GLU A 29 1.29 -16.60 -0.20
C GLU A 29 0.88 -17.39 -1.45
N ASP A 30 0.23 -16.72 -2.42
CA ASP A 30 -0.25 -17.31 -3.66
C ASP A 30 0.78 -17.37 -4.79
N ALA A 31 1.73 -16.41 -4.85
CA ALA A 31 2.79 -16.38 -5.84
C ALA A 31 3.44 -17.77 -5.96
N SER A 32 3.26 -18.40 -7.12
CA SER A 32 3.51 -19.82 -7.30
C SER A 32 4.97 -20.16 -6.96
N GLY A 33 5.23 -21.38 -6.46
CA GLY A 33 6.58 -21.83 -6.07
C GLY A 33 7.65 -21.75 -7.17
N ARG A 34 7.27 -21.41 -8.41
CA ARG A 34 8.15 -21.17 -9.56
C ARG A 34 8.89 -19.83 -9.51
N HIS A 35 8.44 -18.86 -8.70
CA HIS A 35 9.06 -17.53 -8.60
C HIS A 35 9.41 -17.13 -7.15
N PRO A 36 10.40 -17.78 -6.51
CA PRO A 36 10.83 -17.45 -5.14
C PRO A 36 11.22 -15.98 -4.94
N GLN A 37 11.75 -15.34 -5.99
CA GLN A 37 12.12 -13.93 -5.96
C GLN A 37 10.89 -13.01 -5.87
N LEU A 38 9.83 -13.30 -6.64
CA LEU A 38 8.57 -12.55 -6.59
C LEU A 38 7.94 -12.66 -5.20
N LYS A 39 7.86 -13.88 -4.66
CA LYS A 39 7.36 -14.12 -3.30
C LYS A 39 8.14 -13.32 -2.24
N ALA A 40 9.47 -13.36 -2.29
CA ALA A 40 10.32 -12.62 -1.35
C ALA A 40 10.12 -11.11 -1.47
N MET A 41 10.00 -10.59 -2.68
CA MET A 41 9.74 -9.17 -2.93
C MET A 41 8.38 -8.73 -2.38
N LEU A 42 7.31 -9.47 -2.68
CA LEU A 42 5.97 -9.19 -2.15
C LEU A 42 5.97 -9.23 -0.61
N ALA A 43 6.62 -10.23 0.00
CA ALA A 43 6.73 -10.31 1.45
C ALA A 43 7.53 -9.15 2.08
N GLU A 44 8.57 -8.64 1.41
CA GLU A 44 9.26 -7.41 1.82
C GLU A 44 8.33 -6.20 1.74
N ARG A 45 7.49 -6.11 0.71
CA ARG A 45 6.54 -5.00 0.58
C ARG A 45 5.48 -4.99 1.67
N GLY A 46 4.95 -6.16 2.03
CA GLY A 46 4.08 -6.27 3.19
C GLY A 46 4.72 -5.71 4.46
N ARG A 47 6.02 -6.00 4.68
CA ARG A 47 6.78 -5.46 5.83
C ARG A 47 7.00 -3.95 5.75
N GLU A 48 7.31 -3.41 4.58
CA GLU A 48 7.45 -1.95 4.40
C GLU A 48 6.12 -1.21 4.67
N CYS A 49 5.00 -1.77 4.21
CA CYS A 49 3.66 -1.26 4.49
C CYS A 49 3.32 -1.27 5.99
N ALA A 50 3.62 -2.37 6.68
CA ALA A 50 3.44 -2.47 8.13
C ALA A 50 4.26 -1.42 8.89
N ALA A 51 5.51 -1.21 8.49
CA ALA A 51 6.39 -0.19 9.08
C ALA A 51 5.87 1.23 8.83
N ALA A 52 5.39 1.52 7.62
CA ALA A 52 4.78 2.82 7.29
C ALA A 52 3.53 3.09 8.13
N ALA A 53 2.65 2.09 8.27
CA ALA A 53 1.48 2.18 9.13
C ALA A 53 1.89 2.50 10.58
N ALA A 54 2.83 1.74 11.15
CA ALA A 54 3.27 1.95 12.54
C ALA A 54 3.80 3.38 12.79
N GLU A 55 4.62 3.92 11.89
CA GLU A 55 5.15 5.28 12.00
C GLU A 55 4.05 6.34 11.89
N LEU A 56 3.11 6.18 10.97
CA LEU A 56 1.97 7.09 10.83
C LEU A 56 1.07 7.03 12.08
N GLN A 57 0.87 5.85 12.67
CA GLN A 57 0.11 5.70 13.91
C GLN A 57 0.78 6.43 15.08
N GLU A 58 2.11 6.45 15.16
CA GLU A 58 2.83 7.27 16.14
C GLU A 58 2.60 8.77 15.93
N LEU A 59 2.58 9.23 14.68
CA LEU A 59 2.27 10.62 14.36
C LEU A 59 0.85 11.01 14.78
N VAL A 60 -0.15 10.15 14.58
CA VAL A 60 -1.52 10.38 15.06
C VAL A 60 -1.56 10.54 16.57
N ARG A 61 -0.90 9.64 17.31
CA ARG A 61 -0.83 9.72 18.79
C ARG A 61 -0.16 11.00 19.25
N ASN A 62 0.90 11.44 18.57
CA ASN A 62 1.59 12.70 18.88
C ASN A 62 0.71 13.94 18.65
N GLN A 63 -0.29 13.84 17.77
CA GLN A 63 -1.30 14.88 17.59
C GLN A 63 -2.49 14.76 18.56
N GLY A 64 -2.45 13.79 19.48
CA GLY A 64 -3.52 13.55 20.46
C GLY A 64 -4.72 12.79 19.91
N GLY A 65 -4.59 12.17 18.72
CA GLY A 65 -5.63 11.36 18.11
C GLY A 65 -5.52 9.87 18.42
N ASP A 66 -6.56 9.12 18.03
CA ASP A 66 -6.56 7.66 18.03
C ASP A 66 -6.23 7.14 16.62
N PRO A 67 -5.13 6.37 16.45
CA PRO A 67 -4.75 5.86 15.15
C PRO A 67 -5.65 4.71 14.69
N GLU A 68 -5.93 4.68 13.39
CA GLU A 68 -6.59 3.53 12.78
C GLU A 68 -5.77 2.23 12.95
N THR A 69 -6.44 1.12 13.22
CA THR A 69 -5.78 -0.18 13.51
C THR A 69 -6.15 -1.28 12.53
N SER A 70 -7.18 -1.09 11.71
CA SER A 70 -7.63 -2.04 10.69
C SER A 70 -7.32 -1.55 9.27
N SER A 71 -7.31 -2.51 8.33
CA SER A 71 -7.51 -2.24 6.91
C SER A 71 -8.86 -1.58 6.66
N SER A 72 -9.04 -0.95 5.50
CA SER A 72 -10.28 -0.26 5.15
C SER A 72 -11.43 -1.28 5.02
N VAL A 73 -12.36 -1.28 5.98
CA VAL A 73 -13.59 -2.08 5.90
C VAL A 73 -14.65 -1.38 5.04
N SER A 74 -14.46 -0.10 4.69
CA SER A 74 -15.43 0.67 3.91
C SER A 74 -14.78 1.56 2.85
N GLY A 75 -14.95 1.23 1.57
CA GLY A 75 -14.56 2.14 0.48
C GLY A 75 -14.33 1.49 -0.89
N ALA A 76 -13.77 2.28 -1.81
CA ALA A 76 -13.27 1.81 -3.11
C ALA A 76 -12.08 0.84 -2.97
N LEU A 77 -11.29 1.00 -1.90
CA LEU A 77 -10.21 0.09 -1.52
C LEU A 77 -10.74 -1.29 -1.11
N HIS A 78 -11.78 -1.38 -0.28
CA HIS A 78 -12.42 -2.67 0.06
C HIS A 78 -12.86 -3.47 -1.18
N ARG A 79 -13.37 -2.79 -2.22
CA ARG A 79 -13.74 -3.44 -3.48
C ARG A 79 -12.53 -3.86 -4.31
N ALA A 80 -11.51 -3.02 -4.39
CA ALA A 80 -10.24 -3.40 -5.00
C ALA A 80 -9.67 -4.63 -4.28
N TRP A 81 -9.62 -4.61 -2.95
CA TRP A 81 -9.18 -5.72 -2.09
C TRP A 81 -9.97 -7.02 -2.29
N THR A 82 -11.30 -6.92 -2.37
CA THR A 82 -12.14 -8.10 -2.62
C THR A 82 -11.90 -8.68 -4.02
N ASN A 83 -11.66 -7.84 -5.03
CA ASN A 83 -11.30 -8.28 -6.37
C ASN A 83 -9.93 -8.97 -6.38
N ILE A 84 -8.94 -8.43 -5.64
CA ILE A 84 -7.63 -9.06 -5.45
C ILE A 84 -7.81 -10.48 -4.89
N ARG A 85 -8.52 -10.64 -3.77
CA ARG A 85 -8.77 -11.97 -3.17
C ARG A 85 -9.49 -12.92 -4.11
N THR A 86 -10.36 -12.43 -4.99
CA THR A 86 -11.10 -13.25 -5.95
C THR A 86 -10.22 -13.67 -7.14
N ALA A 87 -9.40 -12.76 -7.65
CA ALA A 87 -8.53 -12.98 -8.80
C ALA A 87 -7.37 -13.95 -8.52
N ILE A 88 -6.91 -13.97 -7.26
CA ILE A 88 -5.84 -14.85 -6.75
C ILE A 88 -6.20 -16.36 -6.85
N THR A 89 -7.48 -16.72 -7.03
CA THR A 89 -7.87 -18.14 -7.17
C THR A 89 -7.42 -18.83 -8.48
N GLY A 90 -6.77 -18.10 -9.40
CA GLY A 90 -6.38 -18.58 -10.74
C GLY A 90 -4.93 -19.05 -10.94
N ASN A 91 -4.00 -18.85 -10.00
CA ASN A 91 -2.57 -19.17 -10.13
C ASN A 91 -1.84 -18.53 -11.34
N ASP A 92 -2.23 -17.32 -11.75
CA ASP A 92 -1.57 -16.59 -12.83
C ASP A 92 -0.76 -15.41 -12.28
N ASP A 93 0.56 -15.45 -12.45
CA ASP A 93 1.48 -14.44 -11.96
C ASP A 93 1.19 -13.06 -12.58
N GLU A 94 0.66 -13.01 -13.81
CA GLU A 94 0.24 -11.75 -14.43
C GLU A 94 -0.95 -11.14 -13.69
N THR A 95 -1.96 -11.95 -13.37
CA THR A 95 -3.13 -11.54 -12.59
C THR A 95 -2.72 -11.01 -11.21
N VAL A 96 -1.82 -11.69 -10.51
CA VAL A 96 -1.28 -11.22 -9.21
C VAL A 96 -0.61 -9.86 -9.36
N LEU A 97 0.27 -9.70 -10.37
CA LEU A 97 1.01 -8.45 -10.60
C LEU A 97 0.09 -7.29 -11.04
N ASN A 98 -0.93 -7.56 -11.84
CA ASN A 98 -1.95 -6.56 -12.21
C ASN A 98 -2.67 -6.01 -10.97
N GLU A 99 -3.04 -6.91 -10.06
CA GLU A 99 -3.74 -6.56 -8.83
C GLU A 99 -2.84 -5.79 -7.86
N CYS A 100 -1.56 -6.17 -7.74
CA CYS A 100 -0.60 -5.39 -6.97
C CYS A 100 -0.41 -3.97 -7.56
N GLU A 101 -0.30 -3.83 -8.89
CA GLU A 101 -0.15 -2.51 -9.53
C GLU A 101 -1.38 -1.63 -9.30
N ARG A 102 -2.59 -2.20 -9.35
CA ARG A 102 -3.82 -1.45 -8.99
C ARG A 102 -3.80 -0.97 -7.55
N GLY A 103 -3.33 -1.80 -6.61
CA GLY A 103 -3.17 -1.40 -5.21
C GLY A 103 -2.19 -0.24 -5.05
N GLU A 104 -1.04 -0.33 -5.72
CA GLU A 104 -0.02 0.72 -5.74
C GLU A 104 -0.53 2.02 -6.38
N ASP A 105 -1.29 1.95 -7.46
CA ASP A 105 -1.94 3.11 -8.10
C ASP A 105 -2.85 3.87 -7.12
N VAL A 106 -3.55 3.14 -6.25
CA VAL A 106 -4.37 3.75 -5.19
C VAL A 106 -3.47 4.40 -4.14
N ALA A 107 -2.43 3.69 -3.67
CA ALA A 107 -1.49 4.26 -2.72
C ALA A 107 -0.86 5.56 -3.25
N VAL A 108 -0.40 5.57 -4.51
CA VAL A 108 0.15 6.77 -5.17
C VAL A 108 -0.83 7.96 -5.09
N LYS A 109 -2.12 7.72 -5.34
CA LYS A 109 -3.16 8.76 -5.29
C LYS A 109 -3.40 9.28 -3.88
N VAL A 110 -3.48 8.40 -2.89
CA VAL A 110 -3.74 8.79 -1.49
C VAL A 110 -2.56 9.60 -0.95
N TYR A 111 -1.32 9.14 -1.14
CA TYR A 111 -0.13 9.87 -0.72
C TYR A 111 0.00 11.22 -1.43
N ARG A 112 -0.25 11.28 -2.75
CA ARG A 112 -0.25 12.56 -3.48
C ARG A 112 -1.28 13.53 -2.92
N LYS A 113 -2.51 13.08 -2.69
CA LYS A 113 -3.58 13.90 -2.12
C LYS A 113 -3.23 14.39 -0.71
N ALA A 114 -2.56 13.58 0.11
CA ALA A 114 -2.08 13.99 1.42
C ALA A 114 -1.02 15.10 1.32
N LEU A 115 -0.08 14.99 0.38
CA LEU A 115 0.99 15.97 0.16
C LEU A 115 0.52 17.29 -0.45
N GLU A 116 -0.64 17.30 -1.12
CA GLU A 116 -1.30 18.54 -1.56
C GLU A 116 -1.85 19.37 -0.39
N LYS A 117 -2.00 18.77 0.80
CA LYS A 117 -2.49 19.48 1.98
C LYS A 117 -1.37 20.20 2.74
N ASP A 118 -1.77 21.17 3.57
CA ASP A 118 -0.85 21.98 4.40
C ASP A 118 -0.43 21.25 5.69
N LEU A 119 0.31 20.15 5.51
CA LEU A 119 0.85 19.33 6.60
C LEU A 119 2.00 20.05 7.33
N PRO A 120 2.10 19.93 8.67
CA PRO A 120 3.28 20.37 9.40
C PRO A 120 4.56 19.76 8.83
N THR A 121 5.65 20.54 8.78
CA THR A 121 6.91 20.12 8.13
C THR A 121 7.40 18.74 8.54
N HIS A 122 7.35 18.42 9.84
CA HIS A 122 7.82 17.12 10.34
C HIS A 122 6.97 15.94 9.83
N ILE A 123 5.65 16.12 9.70
CA ILE A 123 4.75 15.11 9.11
C ILE A 123 4.97 15.03 7.61
N ARG A 124 5.04 16.18 6.92
CA ARG A 124 5.25 16.22 5.46
C ARG A 124 6.50 15.43 5.06
N LEU A 125 7.61 15.58 5.79
CA LEU A 125 8.86 14.85 5.52
C LEU A 125 8.69 13.33 5.61
N VAL A 126 7.90 12.83 6.57
CA VAL A 126 7.59 11.39 6.69
C VAL A 126 6.74 10.94 5.51
N VAL A 127 5.68 11.67 5.18
CA VAL A 127 4.76 11.34 4.08
C VAL A 127 5.49 11.38 2.73
N GLU A 128 6.37 12.35 2.49
CA GLU A 128 7.19 12.43 1.27
C GLU A 128 8.13 11.23 1.15
N ARG A 129 8.82 10.87 2.25
CA ARG A 129 9.73 9.71 2.28
C ARG A 129 8.98 8.41 1.95
N GLN A 130 7.82 8.21 2.56
CA GLN A 130 6.97 7.05 2.29
C GLN A 130 6.42 7.08 0.86
N TYR A 131 6.02 8.25 0.35
CA TYR A 131 5.55 8.41 -1.03
C TYR A 131 6.61 8.00 -2.07
N GLN A 132 7.88 8.38 -1.86
CA GLN A 132 8.98 7.91 -2.71
C GLN A 132 9.15 6.38 -2.67
N GLY A 133 8.86 5.75 -1.52
CA GLY A 133 8.81 4.30 -1.39
C GLY A 133 7.71 3.67 -2.24
N VAL A 134 6.51 4.23 -2.18
CA VAL A 134 5.35 3.81 -3.00
C VAL A 134 5.65 3.94 -4.49
N LEU A 135 6.19 5.07 -4.95
CA LEU A 135 6.55 5.26 -6.37
C LEU A 135 7.57 4.23 -6.86
N ARG A 136 8.62 3.99 -6.07
CA ARG A 136 9.62 2.96 -6.40
C ARG A 136 8.99 1.57 -6.47
N ASN A 137 8.05 1.26 -5.57
CA ASN A 137 7.37 -0.03 -5.57
C ASN A 137 6.49 -0.19 -6.81
N HIS A 138 5.62 0.79 -7.06
CA HIS A 138 4.78 0.85 -8.26
C HIS A 138 5.59 0.57 -9.54
N ASP A 139 6.71 1.27 -9.73
CA ASP A 139 7.56 1.09 -10.90
C ASP A 139 8.17 -0.31 -10.97
N THR A 140 8.56 -0.87 -9.83
CA THR A 140 9.10 -2.24 -9.75
C THR A 140 8.06 -3.28 -10.15
N ILE A 141 6.84 -3.18 -9.63
CA ILE A 141 5.73 -4.10 -9.93
C ILE A 141 5.35 -4.01 -11.39
N LYS A 142 5.27 -2.79 -11.94
CA LYS A 142 5.00 -2.56 -13.35
C LYS A 142 6.03 -3.23 -14.26
N VAL A 143 7.33 -3.07 -13.95
CA VAL A 143 8.41 -3.73 -14.71
C VAL A 143 8.28 -5.26 -14.65
N LEU A 144 8.00 -5.82 -13.47
CA LEU A 144 7.82 -7.27 -13.32
C LEU A 144 6.61 -7.78 -14.09
N ARG A 145 5.48 -7.07 -14.03
CA ARG A 145 4.27 -7.40 -14.81
C ARG A 145 4.57 -7.43 -16.30
N ASP A 146 5.26 -6.40 -16.79
CA ASP A 146 5.60 -6.28 -18.20
C ASP A 146 6.57 -7.40 -18.65
N GLN A 147 7.47 -7.85 -17.77
CA GLN A 147 8.32 -9.02 -18.01
C GLN A 147 7.51 -10.32 -18.08
N VAL A 148 6.60 -10.57 -17.12
CA VAL A 148 5.75 -11.77 -17.13
C VAL A 148 4.90 -11.82 -18.40
N ARG A 149 4.30 -10.69 -18.80
CA ARG A 149 3.55 -10.57 -20.06
C ARG A 149 4.37 -10.87 -21.31
N ALA A 150 5.63 -10.43 -21.35
CA ALA A 150 6.51 -10.67 -22.49
C ALA A 150 6.96 -12.13 -22.61
N HIS A 151 6.83 -12.92 -21.54
CA HIS A 151 7.23 -14.33 -21.46
C HIS A 151 6.05 -15.31 -21.46
N ALA A 152 4.81 -14.82 -21.48
CA ALA A 152 3.57 -15.60 -21.60
C ALA A 152 3.20 -15.84 -23.07
#